data_AF-X1L2N6-F1
#
_entry.id   AF-X1L2N6-F1
#
_cell.length_a   1.000
_cell.length_b   1.000
_cell.length_c   1.000
_cell.angle_alpha   90.00
_cell.angle_beta   90.00
_cell.angle_gamma   90.00
#
_symmetry.space_group_name_H-M   'P 1'
#
loop_
_entity.id
_entity.type
_entity.pdbx_description
1 polymer ?
#
loop_
_entity_poly.entity_id
_entity_poly.type
_entity_poly.pdbx_seq_one_letter_code
_entity_poly.pdbx_strand_id
1 'polypeptide(L)'
;PDDEIIMPVFTIISCALAAIYNGVKPVFVDSEPRTYTIDTTKIEEKITKNTRVIMPVHIYGHPCDMDPIYKIAEKYNLIIIEDAAETHGAEYKGKKCGSLGDISCFSFYANKIITTGEGGMLLTNDKNYAEKARSIRNLCFQKERRFCHKELGNNFRLTN
;
A
#
# COMPACT_ATOMS: atom_id res chain seq x y z
N PRO A 1 -5.56 -7.85 15.98
CA PRO A 1 -6.04 -6.70 16.78
C PRO A 1 -4.83 -6.08 17.48
N ASP A 2 -4.65 -4.77 17.37
CA ASP A 2 -3.50 -3.96 17.82
C ASP A 2 -2.37 -3.72 16.82
N ASP A 3 -2.39 -4.34 15.62
CA ASP A 3 -1.36 -4.07 14.62
C ASP A 3 -1.40 -2.60 14.17
N GLU A 4 -0.22 -2.02 13.99
CA GLU A 4 -0.02 -0.62 13.60
C GLU A 4 0.60 -0.52 12.20
N ILE A 5 0.11 0.48 11.44
CA ILE A 5 0.66 0.87 10.15
C ILE A 5 1.16 2.31 10.21
N ILE A 6 2.45 2.50 9.95
CA ILE A 6 3.04 3.83 9.82
C ILE A 6 2.71 4.39 8.44
N MET A 7 2.21 5.62 8.37
CA MET A 7 1.87 6.29 7.11
C MET A 7 1.99 7.81 7.24
N PRO A 8 2.16 8.56 6.13
CA PRO A 8 2.19 10.02 6.19
C PRO A 8 0.84 10.59 6.66
N VAL A 9 0.89 11.69 7.42
CA VAL A 9 -0.30 12.49 7.74
C VAL A 9 -0.82 13.24 6.52
N PHE A 10 0.08 13.63 5.61
CA PHE A 10 -0.26 14.29 4.35
C PHE A 10 -0.45 13.24 3.25
N THR A 11 -1.69 12.79 3.07
CA THR A 11 -2.10 11.89 1.99
C THR A 11 -3.63 11.90 1.85
N ILE A 12 -4.15 11.19 0.86
CA ILE A 12 -5.59 10.98 0.71
C ILE A 12 -6.13 10.05 1.81
N ILE A 13 -7.34 10.33 2.28
CA ILE A 13 -7.96 9.62 3.41
C ILE A 13 -8.15 8.11 3.18
N SER A 14 -8.19 7.65 1.92
CA SER A 14 -8.36 6.24 1.57
C SER A 14 -7.30 5.32 2.18
N CYS A 15 -6.08 5.83 2.36
CA CYS A 15 -4.97 5.07 2.96
C CYS A 15 -5.27 4.71 4.42
N ALA A 16 -5.72 5.69 5.21
CA ALA A 16 -6.08 5.47 6.61
C ALA A 16 -7.37 4.63 6.74
N LEU A 17 -8.35 4.86 5.88
CA LEU A 17 -9.59 4.06 5.87
C LEU A 17 -9.32 2.58 5.57
N ALA A 18 -8.42 2.28 4.64
CA ALA A 18 -8.04 0.90 4.32
C ALA A 18 -7.48 0.17 5.56
N ALA A 19 -6.65 0.84 6.37
CA ALA A 19 -6.14 0.30 7.61
C ALA A 19 -7.26 0.09 8.65
N ILE A 20 -8.07 1.13 8.90
CA ILE A 20 -9.14 1.12 9.90
C ILE A 20 -10.17 0.02 9.60
N TYR A 21 -10.57 -0.13 8.33
CA TYR A 21 -11.53 -1.18 7.93
C TYR A 21 -11.00 -2.61 8.13
N ASN A 22 -9.69 -2.78 8.27
CA ASN A 22 -9.07 -4.07 8.58
C ASN A 22 -8.65 -4.17 10.06
N GLY A 23 -9.10 -3.25 10.92
CA GLY A 23 -8.77 -3.25 12.34
C GLY A 23 -7.30 -2.95 12.64
N VAL A 24 -6.59 -2.33 11.70
CA VAL A 24 -5.20 -1.88 11.83
C VAL A 24 -5.21 -0.40 12.22
N LYS A 25 -4.39 -0.02 13.20
CA LYS A 25 -4.32 1.35 13.71
C LYS A 25 -3.31 2.18 12.89
N PRO A 26 -3.74 3.28 12.25
CA PRO A 26 -2.80 4.23 11.64
C PRO A 26 -1.94 4.91 12.69
N VAL A 27 -0.63 5.00 12.43
CA VAL A 27 0.33 5.79 13.19
C VAL A 27 0.95 6.80 12.24
N PHE A 28 0.65 8.08 12.47
CA PHE A 28 1.01 9.13 11.52
C PHE A 28 2.43 9.63 11.73
N VAL A 29 3.14 9.82 10.61
CA VAL A 29 4.41 10.51 10.50
C VAL A 29 4.20 11.78 9.67
N ASP A 30 4.89 12.85 10.04
CA ASP A 30 4.83 14.13 9.35
C ASP A 30 5.44 14.05 7.93
N SER A 31 5.23 15.07 7.11
CA SER A 31 5.78 15.14 5.75
C SER A 31 6.93 16.14 5.63
N GLU A 32 7.87 15.86 4.72
CA GLU A 32 8.95 16.79 4.39
C GLU A 32 8.39 17.94 3.52
N PRO A 33 8.60 19.23 3.89
CA PRO A 33 7.99 20.38 3.22
C PRO A 33 8.35 20.55 1.74
N ARG A 34 9.42 19.91 1.25
CA ARG A 34 9.87 20.06 -0.14
C ARG A 34 9.23 19.05 -1.09
N THR A 35 9.05 17.82 -0.62
CA THR A 35 8.56 16.71 -1.45
C THR A 35 7.12 16.34 -1.11
N TYR A 36 6.63 16.78 0.06
CA TYR A 36 5.33 16.43 0.64
C TYR A 36 5.15 14.95 0.98
N THR A 37 6.14 14.12 0.66
CA THR A 37 6.18 12.71 1.06
C THR A 37 6.52 12.57 2.54
N ILE A 38 6.30 11.37 3.08
CA ILE A 38 6.65 11.03 4.47
C ILE A 38 8.09 11.46 4.81
N ASP A 39 8.27 12.12 5.94
CA ASP A 39 9.59 12.48 6.50
C ASP A 39 10.23 11.21 7.08
N THR A 40 11.18 10.65 6.34
CA THR A 40 11.81 9.38 6.70
C THR A 40 12.64 9.45 7.98
N THR A 41 13.06 10.65 8.38
CA THR A 41 13.83 10.86 9.62
C THR A 41 12.98 10.71 10.88
N LYS A 42 11.65 10.83 10.74
CA LYS A 42 10.68 10.74 11.84
C LYS A 42 9.97 9.38 11.93
N ILE A 43 10.29 8.41 11.07
CA ILE A 43 9.61 7.10 11.06
C ILE A 43 9.99 6.30 12.31
N GLU A 44 11.29 6.20 12.61
CA GLU A 44 11.80 5.28 13.62
C GLU A 44 11.29 5.59 15.04
N GLU A 45 11.07 6.87 15.36
CA GLU A 45 10.48 7.31 16.64
C GLU A 45 9.01 6.92 16.82
N LYS A 46 8.31 6.54 15.75
CA LYS A 46 6.92 6.09 15.78
C LYS A 46 6.79 4.57 15.88
N ILE A 47 7.88 3.83 15.75
CA ILE A 47 7.85 2.37 15.78
C ILE A 47 7.56 1.89 17.20
N THR A 48 6.65 0.93 17.29
CA THR A 48 6.30 0.21 18.52
C THR A 48 6.40 -1.29 18.29
N LYS A 49 6.25 -2.08 19.35
CA LYS A 49 6.13 -3.54 19.25
C LYS A 49 4.94 -4.02 18.40
N ASN A 50 3.99 -3.13 18.14
CA ASN A 50 2.78 -3.40 17.38
C ASN A 50 2.91 -3.00 15.91
N THR A 51 3.96 -2.27 15.53
CA THR A 51 4.18 -1.88 14.13
C THR A 51 4.42 -3.13 13.28
N ARG A 52 3.69 -3.23 12.17
CA ARG A 52 3.82 -4.32 11.18
C ARG A 52 4.12 -3.81 9.79
N VAL A 53 3.66 -2.61 9.47
CA VAL A 53 3.66 -2.09 8.11
C VAL A 53 4.15 -0.64 8.09
N ILE A 54 4.91 -0.28 7.06
CA ILE A 54 5.13 1.10 6.64
C ILE A 54 4.47 1.29 5.28
N MET A 55 3.66 2.35 5.14
CA MET A 55 3.01 2.73 3.89
C MET A 55 3.58 4.07 3.40
N PRO A 56 4.66 4.08 2.60
CA PRO A 56 5.03 5.27 1.86
C PRO A 56 3.94 5.60 0.85
N VAL A 57 3.58 6.89 0.76
CA VAL A 57 2.68 7.40 -0.27
C VAL A 57 3.43 8.38 -1.14
N HIS A 58 3.49 8.07 -2.43
CA HIS A 58 4.09 8.96 -3.41
C HIS A 58 3.11 10.08 -3.77
N ILE A 59 3.52 11.32 -3.52
CA ILE A 59 2.63 12.48 -3.60
C ILE A 59 2.93 13.26 -4.87
N TYR A 60 1.88 13.57 -5.64
CA TYR A 60 1.93 14.40 -6.84
C TYR A 60 2.93 13.91 -7.90
N GLY A 61 3.10 12.60 -8.01
CA GLY A 61 4.05 11.99 -8.93
C GLY A 61 5.51 12.02 -8.45
N HIS A 62 5.77 12.46 -7.22
CA HIS A 62 7.10 12.44 -6.60
C HIS A 62 7.29 11.18 -5.74
N PRO A 63 8.22 10.28 -6.09
CA PRO A 63 8.52 9.10 -5.28
C PRO A 63 9.07 9.48 -3.91
N CYS A 64 8.74 8.72 -2.87
CA CYS A 64 9.35 8.86 -1.55
C CYS A 64 10.84 8.52 -1.62
N ASP A 65 11.62 9.02 -0.66
CA ASP A 65 12.97 8.51 -0.47
C ASP A 65 12.92 7.09 0.11
N MET A 66 13.02 6.08 -0.74
CA MET A 66 12.78 4.69 -0.36
C MET A 66 13.97 4.04 0.36
N ASP A 67 15.21 4.46 0.12
CA ASP A 67 16.40 3.83 0.74
C ASP A 67 16.36 3.86 2.28
N PRO A 68 16.03 4.97 2.96
CA PRO A 68 15.82 4.97 4.41
C PRO A 68 14.68 4.05 4.84
N ILE A 69 13.59 4.00 4.07
CA ILE A 69 12.41 3.17 4.38
C ILE A 69 12.79 1.69 4.32
N TYR A 70 13.55 1.26 3.31
CA TYR A 70 14.07 -0.10 3.22
C TYR A 70 14.92 -0.48 4.43
N LYS A 71 15.85 0.39 4.84
CA LYS A 71 16.72 0.14 5.99
C LYS A 71 15.91 -0.01 7.28
N ILE A 72 14.90 0.83 7.48
CA ILE A 72 14.02 0.76 8.65
C ILE A 72 13.18 -0.52 8.60
N ALA A 73 12.57 -0.82 7.45
CA ALA A 73 11.76 -2.02 7.29
C ALA A 73 12.56 -3.30 7.55
N GLU A 74 13.78 -3.39 7.02
CA GLU A 74 14.69 -4.52 7.28
C GLU A 74 15.06 -4.61 8.77
N LYS A 75 15.48 -3.49 9.38
CA LYS A 75 15.88 -3.45 10.80
C LYS A 75 14.78 -3.93 11.76
N TYR A 76 13.53 -3.60 11.47
CA TYR A 76 12.39 -3.90 12.33
C TYR A 76 11.50 -5.03 11.80
N ASN A 77 11.89 -5.69 10.71
CA ASN A 77 11.11 -6.74 10.04
C ASN A 77 9.67 -6.30 9.73
N LEU A 78 9.54 -5.14 9.08
CA LEU A 78 8.26 -4.53 8.70
C LEU A 78 7.99 -4.77 7.22
N ILE A 79 6.71 -4.90 6.88
CA ILE A 79 6.24 -4.96 5.48
C ILE A 79 6.10 -3.55 4.91
N ILE A 80 6.43 -3.37 3.64
CA ILE A 80 6.23 -2.13 2.90
C ILE A 80 5.02 -2.27 1.98
N ILE A 81 4.00 -1.44 2.20
CA ILE A 81 2.89 -1.25 1.26
C ILE A 81 3.10 0.09 0.55
N GLU A 82 3.59 0.04 -0.69
CA GLU A 82 3.79 1.24 -1.50
C GLU A 82 2.45 1.74 -2.05
N ASP A 83 2.04 2.95 -1.68
CA ASP A 83 0.98 3.65 -2.41
C ASP A 83 1.59 4.45 -3.56
N ALA A 84 1.44 3.90 -4.76
CA ALA A 84 1.90 4.46 -6.02
C ALA A 84 0.76 5.10 -6.83
N ALA A 85 -0.38 5.40 -6.20
CA ALA A 85 -1.59 5.89 -6.88
C ALA A 85 -1.37 7.10 -7.79
N GLU A 86 -0.33 7.91 -7.56
CA GLU A 86 -0.02 9.14 -8.30
C GLU A 86 1.25 9.05 -9.15
N THR A 87 1.90 7.89 -9.22
CA THR A 87 3.25 7.72 -9.79
C THR A 87 3.30 6.75 -10.97
N HIS A 88 2.28 6.72 -11.81
CA HIS A 88 2.28 5.88 -13.00
C HIS A 88 3.48 6.22 -13.90
N GLY A 89 4.38 5.25 -14.09
CA GLY A 89 5.57 5.40 -14.92
C GLY A 89 6.79 6.06 -14.25
N ALA A 90 6.64 6.61 -13.06
CA ALA A 90 7.73 7.24 -12.31
C ALA A 90 8.78 6.22 -11.85
N GLU A 91 9.95 6.72 -11.46
CA GLU A 91 11.08 5.90 -11.03
C GLU A 91 11.75 6.46 -9.77
N TYR A 92 12.15 5.57 -8.89
CA TYR A 92 13.11 5.82 -7.82
C TYR A 92 14.43 5.12 -8.16
N LYS A 93 15.48 5.90 -8.44
CA LYS A 93 16.83 5.39 -8.74
C LYS A 93 16.85 4.27 -9.80
N GLY A 94 16.11 4.47 -10.89
CA GLY A 94 16.03 3.53 -12.02
C GLY A 94 15.08 2.34 -11.80
N LYS A 95 14.43 2.22 -10.63
CA LYS A 95 13.37 1.24 -10.37
C LYS A 95 12.01 1.90 -10.50
N LYS A 96 11.07 1.23 -11.17
CA LYS A 96 9.70 1.75 -11.36
C LYS A 96 8.94 1.84 -10.04
N CYS A 97 8.22 2.93 -9.83
CA CYS A 97 7.16 2.95 -8.81
C CYS A 97 6.12 1.88 -9.15
N GLY A 98 5.58 1.23 -8.12
CA GLY A 98 4.79 0.01 -8.22
C GLY A 98 5.58 -1.29 -8.06
N SER A 99 6.91 -1.20 -7.90
CA SER A 99 7.77 -2.35 -7.58
C SER A 99 8.73 -2.08 -6.41
N LEU A 100 8.44 -1.03 -5.63
CA LEU A 100 9.27 -0.58 -4.52
C LEU A 100 8.80 -1.17 -3.19
N GLY A 101 7.53 -1.60 -3.06
CA GLY A 101 7.02 -2.29 -1.87
C GLY A 101 7.03 -3.83 -1.98
N ASP A 102 6.77 -4.50 -0.86
CA ASP A 102 6.37 -5.92 -0.86
C ASP A 102 5.02 -6.10 -1.56
N ILE A 103 4.15 -5.11 -1.37
CA ILE A 103 2.90 -4.91 -2.09
C ILE A 103 2.88 -3.45 -2.53
N SER A 104 2.43 -3.21 -3.77
CA SER A 104 2.24 -1.85 -4.29
C SER A 104 0.84 -1.68 -4.85
N CYS A 105 0.28 -0.49 -4.71
CA CYS A 105 -1.08 -0.16 -5.14
C CYS A 105 -1.06 0.99 -6.15
N PHE A 106 -1.86 0.87 -7.21
CA PHE A 106 -2.19 1.95 -8.13
C PHE A 106 -3.68 2.27 -8.09
N SER A 107 -4.00 3.53 -8.39
CA SER A 107 -5.35 4.01 -8.62
C SER A 107 -5.50 4.38 -10.09
N PHE A 108 -6.62 4.01 -10.70
CA PHE A 108 -6.99 4.40 -12.05
C PHE A 108 -8.22 5.31 -12.04
N TYR A 109 -8.38 6.12 -10.99
CA TYR A 109 -9.42 7.14 -10.89
C TYR A 109 -9.36 8.14 -12.05
N ALA A 110 -10.46 8.85 -12.31
CA ALA A 110 -10.67 9.69 -13.49
C ALA A 110 -9.56 10.74 -13.75
N ASN A 111 -8.87 11.20 -12.70
CA ASN A 111 -7.81 12.21 -12.81
C ASN A 111 -6.38 11.64 -12.76
N LYS A 112 -6.21 10.31 -12.75
CA LYS A 112 -4.88 9.68 -12.72
C LYS A 112 -4.27 9.65 -14.12
N ILE A 113 -2.94 9.61 -14.19
CA ILE A 113 -2.17 9.60 -15.45
C ILE A 113 -2.65 8.50 -16.40
N ILE A 114 -2.96 7.32 -15.85
CA ILE A 114 -3.65 6.22 -16.53
C ILE A 114 -4.97 6.03 -15.81
N THR A 115 -6.08 6.00 -16.55
CA THR A 115 -7.44 5.93 -15.97
C THR A 115 -8.27 4.84 -16.60
N THR A 116 -9.18 4.28 -15.80
CA THR A 116 -10.27 3.39 -16.23
C THR A 116 -11.64 3.98 -15.86
N GLY A 117 -11.70 5.30 -15.65
CA GLY A 117 -12.82 5.97 -14.98
C GLY A 117 -12.75 5.75 -13.47
N GLU A 118 -13.02 4.51 -13.05
CA GLU A 118 -12.78 4.01 -11.69
C GLU A 118 -11.98 2.72 -11.77
N GLY A 119 -11.04 2.52 -10.85
CA GLY A 119 -10.25 1.29 -10.82
C GLY A 119 -9.01 1.37 -9.96
N GLY A 120 -8.35 0.22 -9.83
CA GLY A 120 -7.07 0.11 -9.13
C GLY A 120 -6.37 -1.19 -9.45
N MET A 121 -5.11 -1.29 -9.03
CA MET A 121 -4.26 -2.46 -9.23
C MET A 121 -3.46 -2.72 -7.97
N LEU A 122 -3.24 -3.99 -7.67
CA LEU A 122 -2.26 -4.46 -6.69
C LEU A 122 -1.15 -5.18 -7.42
N LEU A 123 0.10 -4.89 -7.05
CA LEU A 123 1.31 -5.48 -7.58
C LEU A 123 2.10 -6.13 -6.43
N THR A 124 2.72 -7.27 -6.70
CA THR A 124 3.63 -7.94 -5.78
C THR A 124 4.43 -9.00 -6.53
N ASN A 125 5.65 -9.30 -6.06
CA ASN A 125 6.44 -10.43 -6.53
C ASN A 125 6.20 -11.70 -5.70
N ASP A 126 5.55 -11.59 -4.54
CA ASP A 126 5.25 -12.72 -3.68
C ASP A 126 4.02 -13.47 -4.19
N LYS A 127 4.20 -14.76 -4.51
CA LYS A 127 3.13 -15.61 -5.04
C LYS A 127 2.00 -15.82 -4.05
N ASN A 128 2.29 -15.91 -2.76
CA ASN A 128 1.29 -16.09 -1.70
C ASN A 128 0.44 -14.82 -1.57
N TYR A 129 1.06 -13.64 -1.58
CA TYR A 129 0.30 -12.37 -1.59
C TYR A 129 -0.56 -12.25 -2.85
N ALA A 130 -0.01 -12.59 -4.04
CA ALA A 130 -0.76 -12.54 -5.29
C ALA A 130 -1.98 -13.49 -5.28
N GLU A 131 -1.82 -14.72 -4.78
CA GLU A 131 -2.90 -15.70 -4.68
C GLU A 131 -3.97 -15.25 -3.68
N LYS A 132 -3.55 -14.77 -2.50
CA LYS A 132 -4.45 -14.27 -1.46
C LYS A 132 -5.23 -13.06 -1.95
N ALA A 133 -4.58 -12.09 -2.58
CA ALA A 133 -5.23 -10.90 -3.14
C ALA A 133 -6.25 -11.28 -4.22
N ARG A 134 -5.93 -12.21 -5.12
CA ARG A 134 -6.89 -12.70 -6.14
C ARG A 134 -8.11 -13.37 -5.51
N SER A 135 -7.92 -14.12 -4.43
CA SER A 135 -9.01 -14.76 -3.67
C SER A 135 -9.91 -13.70 -3.01
N ILE A 136 -9.33 -12.79 -2.22
CA ILE A 136 -10.06 -11.73 -1.51
C ILE A 136 -10.81 -10.83 -2.49
N ARG A 137 -10.20 -10.46 -3.62
CA ARG A 137 -10.82 -9.63 -4.67
C ARG A 137 -12.11 -10.25 -5.24
N ASN A 138 -12.22 -11.57 -5.21
CA ASN A 138 -13.25 -12.34 -5.89
C ASN A 138 -14.07 -13.19 -4.90
N LEU A 139 -14.51 -12.57 -3.80
CA LEU A 139 -15.38 -13.16 -2.79
C LEU A 139 -14.82 -14.42 -2.12
N CYS A 140 -13.51 -14.68 -2.20
CA CYS A 140 -12.87 -15.90 -1.70
C CYS A 140 -13.50 -17.20 -2.23
N PHE A 141 -13.88 -17.23 -3.52
CA PHE A 141 -14.34 -18.45 -4.17
C PHE A 141 -13.25 -19.55 -4.17
N GLN A 142 -13.62 -20.77 -3.78
CA GLN A 142 -12.72 -21.94 -3.80
C GLN A 142 -12.65 -22.59 -5.18
N LYS A 143 -11.45 -23.01 -5.60
CA LYS A 143 -11.22 -23.64 -6.91
C LYS A 143 -11.98 -24.97 -7.03
N GLU A 144 -11.98 -25.77 -5.97
CA GLU A 144 -12.55 -27.12 -5.95
C GLU A 144 -14.08 -27.09 -5.77
N ARG A 145 -14.61 -26.04 -5.13
CA ARG A 145 -16.06 -25.90 -4.89
C ARG A 145 -16.46 -24.43 -4.87
N ARG A 146 -16.73 -23.89 -6.06
CA ARG A 146 -16.92 -22.45 -6.32
C ARG A 146 -17.78 -21.73 -5.28
N PHE A 147 -19.00 -22.18 -5.00
CA PHE A 147 -19.94 -21.47 -4.12
C PHE A 147 -19.83 -21.82 -2.63
N CYS A 148 -18.74 -22.45 -2.22
CA CYS A 148 -18.43 -22.67 -0.81
C CYS A 148 -17.38 -21.64 -0.37
N HIS A 149 -17.67 -20.91 0.70
CA HIS A 149 -16.81 -19.87 1.24
C HIS A 149 -16.34 -20.26 2.64
N LYS A 150 -15.03 -20.21 2.86
CA LYS A 150 -14.39 -20.48 4.17
C LYS A 150 -13.75 -19.25 4.81
N GLU A 151 -13.69 -18.16 4.05
CA GLU A 151 -13.04 -16.93 4.46
C GLU A 151 -13.88 -15.73 4.02
N LEU A 152 -13.68 -14.60 4.67
CA LEU A 152 -14.27 -13.33 4.27
C LEU A 152 -13.51 -12.78 3.05
N GLY A 153 -14.26 -12.26 2.09
CA GLY A 153 -13.73 -11.65 0.87
C GLY A 153 -14.60 -10.49 0.40
N ASN A 154 -14.19 -9.85 -0.67
CA ASN A 154 -14.83 -8.66 -1.23
C ASN A 154 -15.15 -8.85 -2.72
N ASN A 155 -16.02 -7.99 -3.25
CA ASN A 155 -16.18 -7.84 -4.70
C ASN A 155 -15.39 -6.62 -5.17
N PHE A 156 -14.08 -6.77 -5.32
CA PHE A 156 -13.17 -5.71 -5.80
C PHE A 156 -12.70 -5.97 -7.24
N ARG A 157 -13.51 -6.64 -8.03
CA ARG A 157 -13.21 -6.89 -9.45
C ARG A 157 -13.36 -5.58 -10.23
N LEU A 158 -12.36 -5.26 -11.04
CA LEU A 158 -12.49 -4.27 -12.10
C LEU A 158 -13.47 -4.82 -13.15
N THR A 159 -14.34 -3.97 -13.68
CA THR A 159 -15.26 -4.34 -14.76
C THR A 159 -14.49 -4.57 -16.07
N ASN A 160 -14.98 -5.51 -16.88
CA ASN A 160 -14.45 -5.77 -18.22
C ASN A 160 -14.98 -4.76 -19.23
#